data_AF-A0A7K9DY90-F1
#
_entry.id   AF-A0A7K9DY90-F1
#
_cell.length_a   1.000
_cell.length_b   1.000
_cell.length_c   1.000
_cell.angle_alpha   90.00
_cell.angle_beta   90.00
_cell.angle_gamma   90.00
#
_symmetry.space_group_name_H-M   'P 1'
#
loop_
_entity.id
_entity.type
_entity.pdbx_description
1 polymer ?
#
loop_
_entity_poly.entity_id
_entity_poly.type
_entity_poly.pdbx_seq_one_letter_code
_entity_poly.pdbx_strand_id
1 'polypeptide(L)'
;MEEHWVPEEGAGQGLAHRLHQEGLAGPLRWLENCLRRTAGDREEEGVSHPVPLVPLSEENEDAMEDQHFRALLRQLGLRPPASEQESFWRIPAALTPQQLRRAATSIARPDPSGTPQGLLEPPQD
;
A
#
# COMPACT_ATOMS: atom_id res chain seq x y z
N MET A 1 7.71 -25.48 -0.56
CA MET A 1 6.26 -25.26 -0.74
C MET A 1 6.06 -23.76 -0.64
N GLU A 2 5.89 -23.08 -1.76
CA GLU A 2 5.60 -21.65 -1.77
C GLU A 2 4.12 -21.51 -1.43
N GLU A 3 3.84 -21.15 -0.17
CA GLU A 3 2.50 -20.84 0.29
C GLU A 3 1.99 -19.67 -0.57
N HIS A 4 1.18 -19.98 -1.58
CA HIS A 4 0.48 -19.03 -2.44
C HIS A 4 -0.62 -18.36 -1.60
N TRP A 5 -0.22 -17.50 -0.67
CA TRP A 5 -1.15 -16.64 0.05
C TRP A 5 -1.63 -15.55 -0.90
N VAL A 6 -2.89 -15.65 -1.31
CA VAL A 6 -3.57 -14.62 -2.11
C VAL A 6 -4.36 -13.73 -1.14
N PRO A 7 -4.08 -12.42 -1.06
CA PRO A 7 -4.84 -11.54 -0.19
C PRO A 7 -6.31 -11.48 -0.64
N GLU A 8 -7.24 -11.67 0.30
CA GLU A 8 -8.68 -11.59 0.03
C GLU A 8 -9.11 -10.17 -0.36
N GLU A 9 -10.21 -10.05 -1.11
CA GLU A 9 -10.77 -8.76 -1.52
C GLU A 9 -11.08 -7.89 -0.29
N GLY A 10 -10.45 -6.71 -0.19
CA GLY A 10 -10.59 -5.82 0.97
C GLY A 10 -9.66 -6.11 2.15
N ALA A 11 -8.67 -7.00 1.98
CA ALA A 11 -7.65 -7.24 3.00
C ALA A 11 -6.99 -5.93 3.47
N GLY A 12 -6.84 -5.80 4.78
CA GLY A 12 -6.24 -4.62 5.40
C GLY A 12 -7.17 -3.43 5.62
N GLN A 13 -8.38 -3.38 5.06
CA GLN A 13 -9.21 -2.17 5.09
C GLN A 13 -9.58 -1.71 6.51
N GLY A 14 -10.01 -2.61 7.38
CA GLY A 14 -10.36 -2.27 8.77
C GLY A 14 -9.16 -1.78 9.58
N LEU A 15 -7.99 -2.39 9.35
CA LEU A 15 -6.74 -2.03 10.02
C LEU A 15 -6.19 -0.70 9.50
N ALA A 16 -6.26 -0.47 8.18
CA ALA A 16 -5.94 0.81 7.57
C ALA A 16 -6.83 1.94 8.10
N HIS A 17 -8.13 1.69 8.27
CA HIS A 17 -9.03 2.68 8.85
C HIS A 17 -8.64 3.06 10.29
N ARG A 18 -8.27 2.08 11.12
CA ARG A 18 -7.73 2.34 12.46
C ARG A 18 -6.43 3.14 12.39
N LEU A 19 -5.48 2.72 11.56
CA LEU A 19 -4.18 3.39 11.42
C LEU A 19 -4.31 4.85 10.96
N HIS A 20 -5.29 5.16 10.10
CA HIS A 20 -5.65 6.55 9.77
C HIS A 20 -6.10 7.36 11.00
N GLN A 21 -6.86 6.75 11.92
CA GLN A 21 -7.28 7.40 13.18
C GLN A 21 -6.13 7.54 14.18
N GLU A 22 -5.15 6.64 14.13
CA GLU A 22 -3.93 6.67 14.95
C GLU A 22 -2.88 7.69 14.45
N GLY A 23 -3.17 8.42 13.36
CA GLY A 23 -2.29 9.45 12.80
C GLY A 23 -1.30 8.95 11.75
N LEU A 24 -1.36 7.67 11.37
CA LEU A 24 -0.44 7.04 10.40
C LEU A 24 -0.87 7.26 8.94
N ALA A 25 -1.56 8.37 8.66
CA ALA A 25 -2.01 8.70 7.30
C ALA A 25 -0.83 8.96 6.33
N GLY A 26 0.27 9.53 6.82
CA GLY A 26 1.50 9.72 6.05
C GLY A 26 2.13 8.40 5.61
N PRO A 27 2.44 7.47 6.54
CA PRO A 27 2.97 6.15 6.20
C PRO A 27 2.05 5.29 5.35
N LEU A 28 0.72 5.38 5.56
CA LEU A 28 -0.24 4.70 4.69
C LEU A 28 -0.21 5.23 3.26
N ARG A 29 -0.07 6.55 3.07
CA ARG A 29 0.09 7.15 1.73
C ARG A 29 1.41 6.75 1.09
N TRP A 30 2.49 6.67 1.87
CA TRP A 30 3.77 6.16 1.38
C TRP A 30 3.62 4.72 0.86
N LEU A 31 3.02 3.84 1.67
CA LEU A 31 2.78 2.44 1.29
C LEU A 31 1.89 2.32 0.04
N GLU A 32 0.80 3.09 -0.02
CA GLU A 32 -0.09 3.18 -1.20
C GLU A 32 0.71 3.52 -2.47
N ASN A 33 1.59 4.52 -2.40
CA ASN A 33 2.42 4.94 -3.52
C ASN A 33 3.44 3.87 -3.91
N CYS A 34 4.09 3.20 -2.95
CA CYS A 34 4.97 2.07 -3.21
C CYS A 34 4.26 0.97 -4.00
N LEU A 35 3.06 0.56 -3.54
CA LEU A 35 2.27 -0.48 -4.21
C LEU A 35 1.88 -0.07 -5.64
N ARG A 36 1.43 1.18 -5.84
CA ARG A 36 1.05 1.68 -7.17
C ARG A 36 2.22 1.79 -8.14
N ARG A 37 3.38 2.24 -7.66
CA ARG A 37 4.60 2.32 -8.48
C ARG A 37 5.04 0.94 -8.91
N THR A 38 5.18 0.00 -7.97
CA THR A 38 5.55 -1.38 -8.28
C THR A 38 4.56 -2.06 -9.22
N ALA A 39 3.27 -1.73 -9.16
CA ALA A 39 2.30 -2.20 -10.14
C ALA A 39 2.60 -1.68 -11.55
N GLY A 40 2.86 -0.37 -11.69
CA GLY A 40 3.23 0.25 -12.97
C GLY A 40 4.54 -0.30 -13.53
N ASP A 41 5.59 -0.42 -12.70
CA ASP A 41 6.89 -0.95 -13.10
C ASP A 41 6.74 -2.38 -13.67
N ARG A 42 5.94 -3.23 -13.01
CA ARG A 42 5.68 -4.61 -13.47
C ARG A 42 4.89 -4.69 -14.78
N GLU A 43 4.01 -3.72 -15.04
CA GLU A 43 3.26 -3.64 -16.30
C GLU A 43 4.16 -3.19 -17.46
N GLU A 44 5.17 -2.34 -17.20
CA GLU A 44 6.11 -1.85 -18.20
C GLU A 44 7.23 -2.86 -18.51
N GLU A 45 7.84 -3.47 -17.48
CA GLU A 45 9.02 -4.33 -17.64
C GLU A 45 8.68 -5.79 -17.99
N GLY A 46 7.44 -6.22 -17.74
CA GLY A 46 6.98 -7.60 -18.00
C GLY A 46 7.66 -8.69 -17.14
N VAL A 47 8.56 -8.31 -16.23
CA VAL A 47 9.26 -9.19 -15.28
C VAL A 47 8.94 -8.73 -13.86
N SER A 48 8.60 -9.67 -12.98
CA SER A 48 8.30 -9.38 -11.58
C SER A 48 9.42 -9.86 -10.67
N HIS A 49 10.11 -8.93 -10.00
CA HIS A 49 11.05 -9.23 -8.94
C HIS A 49 10.53 -8.76 -7.57
N PRO A 50 11.04 -9.31 -6.45
CA PRO A 50 10.74 -8.78 -5.13
C PRO A 50 11.27 -7.34 -5.00
N VAL A 51 10.47 -6.46 -4.40
CA VAL A 51 10.83 -5.03 -4.24
C VAL A 51 10.94 -4.70 -2.74
N PRO A 52 12.05 -4.14 -2.26
CA PRO A 52 12.19 -3.72 -0.86
C PRO A 52 11.39 -2.45 -0.56
N LEU A 53 10.69 -2.45 0.57
CA LEU A 53 10.12 -1.25 1.17
C LEU A 53 11.19 -0.57 2.03
N VAL A 54 11.75 0.51 1.51
CA VAL A 54 12.77 1.30 2.20
C VAL A 54 12.10 2.56 2.75
N PRO A 55 11.89 2.66 4.08
CA PRO A 55 11.42 3.90 4.69
C PRO A 55 12.55 4.93 4.63
N LEU A 56 12.30 6.07 4.00
CA LEU A 56 13.30 7.13 3.78
C LEU A 56 13.06 8.36 4.67
N SER A 57 12.15 8.25 5.63
CA SER A 57 11.80 9.31 6.56
C SER A 57 11.48 8.72 7.92
N GLU A 58 11.79 9.46 8.97
CA GLU A 58 11.57 9.06 10.37
C GLU A 58 10.14 8.55 10.61
N GLU A 59 9.13 9.29 10.12
CA GLU A 59 7.72 8.89 10.21
C GLU A 59 7.43 7.49 9.63
N ASN A 60 8.10 7.12 8.53
CA ASN A 60 7.94 5.82 7.90
C ASN A 60 8.75 4.74 8.63
N GLU A 61 9.89 5.10 9.21
CA GLU A 61 10.71 4.21 10.04
C GLU A 61 9.96 3.84 11.31
N ASP A 62 9.40 4.82 12.02
CA ASP A 62 8.55 4.63 13.21
C ASP A 62 7.34 3.73 12.89
N ALA A 63 6.68 3.98 11.75
CA ALA A 63 5.56 3.15 11.30
C ALA A 63 5.98 1.70 11.03
N MET A 64 7.21 1.45 10.60
CA MET A 64 7.72 0.09 10.38
C MET A 64 8.02 -0.65 11.68
N GLU A 65 8.14 0.06 12.81
CA GLU A 65 8.22 -0.52 14.16
C GLU A 65 6.83 -0.78 14.78
N ASP A 66 5.79 -0.06 14.33
CA ASP A 66 4.42 -0.23 14.81
C ASP A 66 3.87 -1.64 14.53
N GLN A 67 3.18 -2.22 15.52
CA GLN A 67 2.64 -3.57 15.43
C GLN A 67 1.43 -3.66 14.49
N HIS A 68 0.57 -2.63 14.47
CA HIS A 68 -0.64 -2.61 13.65
C HIS A 68 -0.26 -2.37 12.19
N PHE A 69 0.71 -1.51 11.92
CA PHE A 69 1.23 -1.26 10.59
C PHE A 69 1.91 -2.52 10.02
N ARG A 70 2.76 -3.21 10.79
CA ARG A 70 3.32 -4.52 10.38
C ARG A 70 2.27 -5.61 10.21
N ALA A 71 1.18 -5.58 10.97
CA ALA A 71 0.06 -6.49 10.76
C ALA A 71 -0.67 -6.18 9.45
N LEU A 72 -0.82 -4.90 9.09
CA LEU A 72 -1.36 -4.47 7.80
C LEU A 72 -0.50 -4.98 6.65
N LEU A 73 0.83 -4.81 6.71
CA LEU A 73 1.75 -5.30 5.68
C LEU A 73 1.54 -6.80 5.40
N ARG A 74 1.38 -7.62 6.46
CA ARG A 74 1.10 -9.06 6.32
C ARG A 74 -0.26 -9.32 5.67
N GLN A 75 -1.30 -8.59 6.05
CA GLN A 75 -2.63 -8.75 5.45
C GLN A 75 -2.64 -8.40 3.96
N LEU A 76 -1.82 -7.42 3.54
CA LEU A 76 -1.64 -7.06 2.13
C LEU A 76 -0.74 -8.05 1.35
N GLY A 77 -0.21 -9.08 2.02
CA GLY A 77 0.66 -10.08 1.40
C GLY A 77 2.13 -9.67 1.29
N LEU A 78 2.58 -8.63 2.00
CA LEU A 78 4.00 -8.30 2.07
C LEU A 78 4.73 -9.21 3.05
N ARG A 79 5.99 -9.49 2.75
CA ARG A 79 6.82 -10.36 3.57
C ARG A 79 7.73 -9.57 4.51
N PRO A 80 7.85 -9.98 5.79
CA PRO A 80 8.89 -9.44 6.67
C PRO A 80 10.28 -9.82 6.14
N PRO A 81 11.34 -9.13 6.61
CA PRO A 81 12.71 -9.58 6.39
C PRO A 81 12.88 -11.02 6.88
N ALA A 82 13.48 -11.88 6.04
CA ALA A 82 13.53 -13.32 6.28
C ALA A 82 14.54 -13.75 7.38
N SER A 83 15.53 -12.92 7.68
CA SER A 83 16.62 -13.18 8.64
C SER A 83 17.39 -11.88 8.90
N GLU A 84 18.38 -11.90 9.80
CA GLU A 84 19.28 -10.77 10.08
C GLU A 84 20.00 -10.20 8.84
N GLN A 85 20.03 -10.94 7.73
CA GLN A 85 20.59 -10.48 6.46
C GLN A 85 19.65 -9.58 5.65
N GLU A 86 18.33 -9.65 5.88
CA GLU A 86 17.37 -8.74 5.26
C GLU A 86 16.95 -7.68 6.28
N SER A 87 17.01 -6.40 5.91
CA SER A 87 16.60 -5.30 6.80
C SER A 87 15.20 -4.75 6.48
N PHE A 88 14.70 -5.01 5.28
CA PHE A 88 13.49 -4.38 4.76
C PHE A 88 12.39 -5.39 4.47
N TRP A 89 11.14 -4.97 4.70
CA TRP A 89 9.97 -5.67 4.19
C TRP A 89 9.99 -5.68 2.67
N ARG A 90 9.33 -6.66 2.05
CA ARG A 90 9.31 -6.78 0.60
C ARG A 90 7.92 -7.00 0.05
N ILE A 91 7.67 -6.38 -1.10
CA ILE A 91 6.57 -6.72 -2.01
C ILE A 91 7.01 -7.98 -2.78
N PRO A 92 6.35 -9.13 -2.61
CA PRO A 92 6.73 -10.36 -3.31
C PRO A 92 6.56 -10.23 -4.82
N ALA A 93 7.36 -10.97 -5.58
CA ALA A 93 7.23 -11.07 -7.04
C ALA A 93 5.87 -11.68 -7.46
N ALA A 94 5.30 -12.55 -6.63
CA ALA A 94 4.03 -13.23 -6.89
C ALA A 94 2.80 -12.29 -6.88
N LEU A 95 2.88 -11.11 -6.27
CA LEU A 95 1.77 -10.16 -6.29
C LEU A 95 1.60 -9.55 -7.69
N THR A 96 0.44 -9.72 -8.31
CA THR A 96 0.19 -9.17 -9.63
C THR A 96 -0.03 -7.65 -9.57
N PRO A 97 0.18 -6.91 -10.68
CA PRO A 97 -0.15 -5.48 -10.73
C PRO A 97 -1.59 -5.18 -10.28
N GLN A 98 -2.54 -6.04 -10.65
CA GLN A 98 -3.93 -5.92 -10.23
C GLN A 98 -4.09 -6.06 -8.70
N GLN A 99 -3.43 -7.05 -8.09
CA GLN A 99 -3.46 -7.24 -6.63
C GLN A 99 -2.83 -6.05 -5.89
N LEU A 100 -1.71 -5.53 -6.39
CA LEU A 100 -1.06 -4.34 -5.83
C LEU A 100 -1.96 -3.10 -5.89
N ARG A 101 -2.65 -2.89 -7.01
CA ARG A 101 -3.61 -1.79 -7.17
C ARG A 101 -4.80 -1.94 -6.22
N ARG A 102 -5.34 -3.16 -6.05
CA ARG A 102 -6.41 -3.44 -5.08
C ARG A 102 -5.98 -3.17 -3.65
N ALA A 103 -4.79 -3.64 -3.26
CA ALA A 103 -4.20 -3.38 -1.95
C ALA A 103 -3.98 -1.87 -1.70
N ALA A 104 -3.48 -1.13 -2.68
CA ALA A 104 -3.33 0.32 -2.57
C ALA A 104 -4.69 1.02 -2.36
N THR A 105 -5.74 0.59 -3.05
CA THR A 105 -7.09 1.13 -2.89
C THR A 105 -7.72 0.78 -1.55
N SER A 106 -7.45 -0.41 -0.99
CA SER A 106 -8.04 -0.82 0.30
C SER A 106 -7.50 -0.01 1.50
N ILE A 107 -6.28 0.53 1.38
CA ILE A 107 -5.63 1.33 2.44
C ILE A 107 -5.70 2.84 2.21
N ALA A 108 -6.02 3.26 0.98
CA ALA A 108 -6.19 4.67 0.64
C ALA A 108 -7.24 5.32 1.55
N ARG A 109 -6.99 6.55 1.97
CA ARG A 109 -7.99 7.31 2.70
C ARG A 109 -9.17 7.59 1.76
N PRO A 110 -10.43 7.33 2.14
CA PRO A 110 -11.55 7.86 1.41
C PRO A 110 -11.41 9.39 1.44
N ASP A 111 -11.22 9.97 0.27
CA ASP A 111 -11.15 11.42 0.13
C ASP A 111 -12.50 12.01 0.62
N PRO A 112 -12.51 12.91 1.61
CA PRO A 112 -13.76 13.54 2.07
C PRO A 112 -14.32 14.52 1.04
N SER A 113 -13.64 14.73 -0.08
CA SER A 113 -13.89 15.73 -1.12
C SER A 113 -14.11 15.07 -2.48
N GLY A 114 -14.85 13.96 -2.50
CA GLY A 114 -15.64 13.57 -3.67
C GLY A 114 -16.80 14.53 -3.91
N THR A 115 -16.56 15.84 -3.98
CA THR A 115 -17.52 16.77 -4.55
C THR A 115 -17.53 16.48 -6.05
N PRO A 116 -18.63 16.03 -6.68
CA PRO A 116 -18.71 16.10 -8.12
C PRO A 116 -18.68 17.59 -8.48
N GLN A 117 -17.51 18.12 -8.85
CA GLN A 117 -17.41 19.41 -9.53
C GLN A 117 -18.02 19.25 -10.92
N GLY A 118 -19.35 19.24 -10.96
CA GLY A 118 -20.18 19.20 -12.14
C GLY A 118 -21.25 20.27 -12.04
N LEU A 119 -20.85 21.53 -11.79
CA LEU A 119 -21.68 22.70 -12.13
C LEU A 119 -20.81 23.96 -12.22
N LEU A 120 -19.89 23.97 -13.19
CA LEU A 120 -19.42 25.22 -13.78
C LEU A 120 -20.47 25.61 -14.82
N GLU A 121 -21.50 26.34 -14.40
CA GLU A 121 -22.32 27.09 -15.36
C GLU A 121 -21.52 28.34 -15.78
N PRO A 122 -21.25 28.56 -17.07
CA PRO A 122 -20.67 29.81 -17.53
C PRO A 122 -21.72 30.92 -17.43
N PRO A 123 -21.32 32.17 -17.13
CA PRO A 123 -22.24 33.31 -17.19
C PRO A 123 -22.76 33.46 -18.62
N GLN A 124 -24.09 33.42 -18.78
CA GLN A 124 -24.75 33.85 -20.01
C GLN A 124 -24.67 35.39 -20.03
N ASP A 125 -24.02 35.94 -21.04
CA ASP A 125 -24.10 37.36 -21.42
C ASP A 125 -25.42 37.64 -22.15
#